data_AF-A0A1F4AN26-F1
#
_entry.id   AF-A0A1F4AN26-F1
#
_cell.length_a   1.000
_cell.length_b   1.000
_cell.length_c   1.000
_cell.angle_alpha   90.00
_cell.angle_beta   90.00
_cell.angle_gamma   90.00
#
_symmetry.space_group_name_H-M   'P 1'
#
loop_
_entity.id
_entity.type
_entity.pdbx_description
1 polymer ?
#
loop_
_entity_poly.entity_id
_entity_poly.type
_entity_poly.pdbx_seq_one_letter_code
_entity_poly.pdbx_strand_id
1 'polypeptide(L)'
;MEPLPLAFVGWFYTLACAAALGTGAVILYGLRGSGGLGRRYAEERLLNDLTLFAIWTAGLIGATGVLRGKSWSLWLLEFFCWTLCAMVILSGANRVIALKRAAVETRGGFAAAVAGIVLVSLPILAFCAATIVTLRSDSARQALAG
;
A
#
# COMPACT_ATOMS: atom_id res chain seq x y z
N MET A 1 24.29 1.69 3.80
CA MET A 1 23.07 1.07 4.38
C MET A 1 23.13 -0.39 4.02
N GLU A 2 23.16 -1.28 5.00
CA GLU A 2 23.13 -2.73 4.72
C GLU A 2 21.77 -3.10 4.08
N PRO A 3 21.75 -3.86 2.98
CA PRO A 3 20.50 -4.24 2.32
C PRO A 3 19.67 -5.14 3.22
N LEU A 4 18.34 -4.96 3.19
CA LEU A 4 17.44 -5.83 3.94
C LEU A 4 17.49 -7.27 3.39
N PRO A 5 17.34 -8.30 4.24
CA PRO A 5 17.26 -9.66 3.76
C PRO A 5 16.05 -9.84 2.84
N LEU A 6 16.27 -10.35 1.63
CA LEU A 6 15.23 -10.56 0.62
C LEU A 6 14.06 -11.42 1.14
N ALA A 7 14.37 -12.42 1.97
CA ALA A 7 13.37 -13.26 2.61
C ALA A 7 12.45 -12.44 3.54
N PHE A 8 13.00 -11.50 4.31
CA PHE A 8 12.24 -10.62 5.18
C PHE A 8 11.32 -9.70 4.36
N VAL A 9 11.84 -9.10 3.29
CA VAL A 9 11.06 -8.28 2.35
C VAL A 9 9.90 -9.10 1.77
N GLY A 10 10.18 -10.30 1.24
CA GLY A 10 9.17 -11.18 0.67
C GLY A 10 8.07 -11.55 1.66
N TRP A 11 8.43 -11.95 2.89
CA TRP A 11 7.44 -12.28 3.93
C TRP A 11 6.62 -11.08 4.38
N PHE A 12 7.28 -9.94 4.61
CA PHE A 12 6.61 -8.72 5.04
C PHE A 12 5.53 -8.29 4.05
N TYR A 13 5.87 -8.18 2.76
CA TYR A 13 4.90 -7.78 1.74
C TYR A 13 3.84 -8.85 1.49
N THR A 14 4.18 -10.13 1.60
CA THR A 14 3.18 -11.22 1.48
C THR A 14 2.12 -11.10 2.58
N LEU A 15 2.54 -10.95 3.83
CA LEU A 15 1.62 -10.83 4.97
C LEU A 15 0.82 -9.53 4.90
N ALA A 16 1.47 -8.40 4.60
CA ALA A 16 0.80 -7.11 4.48
C ALA A 16 -0.24 -7.11 3.35
N CYS A 17 0.10 -7.65 2.17
CA CYS A 17 -0.83 -7.73 1.05
C CYS A 17 -1.97 -8.72 1.32
N ALA A 18 -1.67 -9.88 1.91
CA ALA A 18 -2.70 -10.85 2.29
C ALA A 18 -3.69 -10.26 3.30
N ALA A 19 -3.20 -9.52 4.30
CA ALA A 19 -4.04 -8.82 5.27
C ALA A 19 -4.91 -7.73 4.62
N ALA A 20 -4.34 -6.94 3.71
CA ALA A 20 -5.08 -5.90 3.00
C ALA A 20 -6.18 -6.49 2.09
N LEU A 21 -5.87 -7.54 1.33
CA LEU A 21 -6.83 -8.25 0.48
C LEU A 21 -7.91 -8.94 1.31
N GLY A 22 -7.54 -9.59 2.41
CA GLY A 22 -8.49 -10.21 3.34
C GLY A 22 -9.44 -9.19 3.95
N THR A 23 -8.93 -8.06 4.40
CA THR A 23 -9.75 -6.96 4.94
C THR A 23 -10.70 -6.41 3.86
N GLY A 24 -10.20 -6.19 2.64
CA GLY A 24 -11.02 -5.75 1.51
C GLY A 24 -12.13 -6.75 1.17
N ALA A 25 -11.83 -8.05 1.16
CA ALA A 25 -12.80 -9.11 0.89
C ALA A 25 -13.90 -9.15 1.96
N VAL A 26 -13.56 -8.99 3.24
CA VAL A 26 -14.52 -8.95 4.35
C VAL A 26 -15.45 -7.74 4.22
N ILE A 27 -14.91 -6.56 3.89
CA ILE A 27 -15.71 -5.34 3.70
C ILE A 27 -16.69 -5.52 2.54
N LEU A 28 -16.23 -6.04 1.39
CA LEU A 28 -17.08 -6.30 0.22
C LEU A 28 -18.16 -7.35 0.51
N TYR A 29 -17.83 -8.39 1.26
CA TYR A 29 -18.78 -9.42 1.69
C TYR A 29 -19.88 -8.81 2.56
N GLY A 30 -19.52 -7.97 3.53
CA GLY A 30 -20.49 -7.25 4.37
C GLY A 30 -21.39 -6.31 3.56
N LEU A 31 -20.84 -5.61 2.57
CA LEU A 31 -21.60 -4.71 1.68
C LEU A 31 -22.61 -5.46 0.81
N ARG A 32 -22.32 -6.69 0.36
CA ARG A 32 -23.28 -7.52 -0.40
C ARG A 32 -24.54 -7.85 0.39
N GLY A 33 -24.45 -7.96 1.72
CA GLY A 33 -25.61 -8.17 2.59
C GLY A 33 -26.49 -6.94 2.81
N SER A 34 -26.03 -5.74 2.41
CA SER A 34 -26.66 -4.46 2.76
C SER A 34 -27.65 -3.91 1.72
N GLY A 35 -28.00 -4.69 0.69
CA GLY A 35 -29.04 -4.35 -0.29
C GLY A 35 -28.78 -3.04 -1.04
N GLY A 36 -29.59 -2.00 -0.78
CA GLY A 36 -29.57 -0.73 -1.51
C GLY A 36 -28.26 0.08 -1.37
N LEU A 37 -27.52 -0.08 -0.27
CA LEU A 37 -26.20 0.53 -0.09
C LEU A 37 -25.15 -0.08 -1.03
N GLY A 38 -25.24 -1.39 -1.28
CA GLY A 38 -24.36 -2.09 -2.22
C GLY A 38 -24.52 -1.61 -3.66
N ARG A 39 -25.74 -1.24 -4.09
CA ARG A 39 -25.99 -0.78 -5.46
C ARG A 39 -25.42 0.61 -5.75
N ARG A 40 -25.61 1.58 -4.83
CA ARG A 40 -24.98 2.90 -4.94
C ARG A 40 -23.46 2.83 -4.81
N TYR A 41 -22.95 1.96 -3.95
CA TYR A 41 -21.51 1.71 -3.85
C TYR A 41 -20.92 1.16 -5.15
N ALA A 42 -21.63 0.24 -5.81
CA ALA A 42 -21.19 -0.35 -7.06
C ALA A 42 -21.07 0.68 -8.19
N GLU A 43 -21.95 1.68 -8.24
CA GLU A 43 -21.93 2.72 -9.28
C GLU A 43 -20.80 3.75 -9.07
N GLU A 44 -20.48 4.12 -7.82
CA GLU A 44 -19.51 5.21 -7.56
C GLU A 44 -18.10 4.73 -7.22
N ARG A 45 -17.94 3.56 -6.57
CA ARG A 45 -16.64 3.16 -5.98
C ARG A 45 -16.09 1.81 -6.44
N LEU A 46 -16.85 1.01 -7.16
CA LEU A 46 -16.42 -0.34 -7.56
C LEU A 46 -15.13 -0.33 -8.38
N LEU A 47 -15.00 0.57 -9.35
CA LEU A 47 -13.79 0.67 -10.17
C LEU A 47 -12.55 1.02 -9.33
N ASN A 48 -12.70 1.93 -8.38
CA ASN A 48 -11.61 2.31 -7.48
C ASN A 48 -11.19 1.14 -6.58
N ASP A 49 -12.15 0.41 -6.03
CA ASP A 49 -11.88 -0.76 -5.20
C ASP A 49 -11.27 -1.92 -5.97
N LEU A 50 -11.74 -2.19 -7.19
CA LEU A 50 -11.15 -3.20 -8.07
C LEU A 50 -9.70 -2.84 -8.43
N THR A 51 -9.43 -1.55 -8.68
CA THR A 51 -8.08 -1.06 -8.94
C THR A 51 -7.18 -1.25 -7.72
N LEU A 52 -7.68 -0.92 -6.53
CA LEU A 52 -6.98 -1.19 -5.27
C LEU A 52 -6.71 -2.69 -5.10
N PHE A 53 -7.73 -3.54 -5.32
CA PHE A 53 -7.57 -5.00 -5.26
C PHE A 53 -6.50 -5.50 -6.22
N ALA A 54 -6.47 -5.00 -7.45
CA ALA A 54 -5.45 -5.34 -8.45
C ALA A 54 -4.05 -4.92 -8.01
N ILE A 55 -3.88 -3.71 -7.46
CA ILE A 55 -2.60 -3.21 -6.94
C ILE A 55 -2.10 -4.09 -5.79
N TRP A 56 -2.96 -4.39 -4.81
CA TRP A 56 -2.60 -5.25 -3.68
C TRP A 56 -2.29 -6.70 -4.10
N THR A 57 -3.00 -7.20 -5.12
CA THR A 57 -2.72 -8.52 -5.72
C THR A 57 -1.38 -8.52 -6.44
N ALA A 58 -1.04 -7.45 -7.16
CA ALA A 58 0.29 -7.28 -7.76
C ALA A 58 1.37 -7.27 -6.67
N GLY A 59 1.19 -6.53 -5.57
CA GLY A 59 2.11 -6.56 -4.42
C GLY A 59 2.33 -7.98 -3.87
N LEU A 60 1.26 -8.76 -3.72
CA LEU A 60 1.32 -10.16 -3.28
C LEU A 60 2.07 -11.06 -4.27
N ILE A 61 1.79 -10.93 -5.57
CA ILE A 61 2.47 -11.68 -6.63
C ILE A 61 3.96 -11.32 -6.66
N GLY A 62 4.31 -10.04 -6.52
CA GLY A 62 5.70 -9.57 -6.44
C GLY A 62 6.42 -10.14 -5.22
N ALA A 63 5.79 -10.07 -4.05
CA ALA A 63 6.37 -10.58 -2.81
C ALA A 63 6.60 -12.10 -2.84
N THR A 64 5.62 -12.85 -3.34
CA THR A 64 5.75 -14.30 -3.54
C THR A 64 6.76 -14.66 -4.62
N GLY A 65 6.91 -13.83 -5.66
CA GLY A 65 7.97 -13.94 -6.65
C GLY A 65 9.37 -13.80 -6.04
N VAL A 66 9.56 -12.87 -5.11
CA VAL A 66 10.83 -12.69 -4.37
C VAL A 66 11.15 -13.95 -3.55
N LEU A 67 10.16 -14.51 -2.85
CA LEU A 67 10.33 -15.75 -2.09
C LEU A 67 10.66 -16.97 -2.97
N ARG A 68 10.24 -16.93 -4.25
CA ARG A 68 10.50 -17.97 -5.25
C ARG A 68 11.76 -17.72 -6.09
N GLY A 69 12.55 -16.70 -5.76
CA GLY A 69 13.80 -16.44 -6.47
C GLY A 69 13.62 -15.84 -7.88
N LYS A 70 12.45 -15.27 -8.23
CA LYS A 70 12.16 -14.90 -9.62
C LYS A 70 12.53 -13.46 -9.97
N SER A 71 13.29 -13.25 -11.06
CA SER A 71 13.74 -11.93 -11.51
C SER A 71 12.62 -10.92 -11.81
N TRP A 72 11.48 -11.36 -12.34
CA TRP A 72 10.34 -10.49 -12.62
C TRP A 72 9.73 -9.86 -11.35
N SER A 73 10.01 -10.45 -10.17
CA SER A 73 9.50 -9.96 -8.90
C SER A 73 10.11 -8.61 -8.50
N LEU A 74 11.33 -8.33 -8.96
CA LEU A 74 12.02 -7.05 -8.74
C LEU A 74 11.18 -5.89 -9.26
N TRP A 75 10.84 -5.96 -10.55
CA TRP A 75 10.10 -4.90 -11.22
C TRP A 75 8.69 -4.75 -10.64
N LEU A 76 8.03 -5.87 -10.35
CA LEU A 76 6.66 -5.89 -9.85
C LEU A 76 6.56 -5.32 -8.42
N LEU A 77 7.49 -5.70 -7.53
CA LEU A 77 7.52 -5.20 -6.16
C LEU A 77 7.99 -3.74 -6.09
N GLU A 78 8.91 -3.34 -6.97
CA GLU A 78 9.31 -1.93 -7.11
C GLU A 78 8.12 -1.07 -7.57
N PHE A 79 7.39 -1.50 -8.60
CA PHE A 79 6.17 -0.82 -9.05
C PHE A 79 5.12 -0.69 -7.94
N PHE A 80 4.92 -1.77 -7.17
CA PHE A 80 4.01 -1.76 -6.03
C PHE A 80 4.45 -0.75 -4.95
N CYS A 81 5.74 -0.71 -4.60
CA CYS A 81 6.27 0.25 -3.63
C CYS A 81 6.07 1.70 -4.09
N TRP A 82 6.32 2.01 -5.37
CA TRP A 82 6.06 3.33 -5.93
C TRP A 82 4.58 3.71 -5.87
N THR A 83 3.71 2.76 -6.21
CA THR A 83 2.26 2.96 -6.17
C THR A 83 1.77 3.18 -4.74
N LEU A 84 2.27 2.42 -3.76
CA LEU A 84 1.99 2.64 -2.35
C LEU A 84 2.46 4.01 -1.88
N CYS A 85 3.66 4.43 -2.25
CA CYS A 85 4.16 5.77 -1.92
C CYS A 85 3.22 6.86 -2.48
N ALA A 86 2.85 6.76 -3.75
CA ALA A 86 1.92 7.69 -4.38
C ALA A 86 0.56 7.70 -3.66
N MET A 87 -0.02 6.54 -3.37
CA MET A 87 -1.30 6.43 -2.66
C MET A 87 -1.25 7.00 -1.25
N VAL A 88 -0.17 6.75 -0.50
CA VAL A 88 0.03 7.29 0.85
C VAL A 88 0.15 8.82 0.81
N ILE A 89 0.90 9.37 -0.16
CA ILE A 89 1.04 10.82 -0.34
C ILE A 89 -0.29 11.45 -0.74
N LEU A 90 -1.00 10.90 -1.73
CA LEU A 90 -2.31 11.40 -2.15
C LEU A 90 -3.35 11.31 -1.03
N SER A 91 -3.39 10.19 -0.29
CA SER A 91 -4.30 10.02 0.85
C SER A 91 -3.99 11.01 1.98
N GLY A 92 -2.70 11.22 2.27
CA GLY A 92 -2.24 12.24 3.21
C GLY A 92 -2.63 13.64 2.77
N ALA A 93 -2.38 14.00 1.51
CA ALA A 93 -2.74 15.30 0.95
C ALA A 93 -4.25 15.55 0.99
N ASN A 94 -5.06 14.57 0.58
CA ASN A 94 -6.52 14.67 0.63
C ASN A 94 -7.04 14.86 2.06
N ARG A 95 -6.48 14.13 3.03
CA ARG A 95 -6.83 14.32 4.45
C ARG A 95 -6.42 15.69 4.97
N VAL A 96 -5.23 16.17 4.61
CA VAL A 96 -4.77 17.52 5.00
C VAL A 96 -5.64 18.61 4.37
N ILE A 97 -6.04 18.48 3.10
CA ILE A 97 -6.93 19.42 2.43
C ILE A 97 -8.32 19.42 3.09
N ALA A 98 -8.87 18.24 3.39
CA ALA A 98 -10.14 18.11 4.10
C ALA A 98 -10.05 18.74 5.50
N LEU A 99 -8.97 18.48 6.23
CA LEU A 99 -8.70 19.09 7.53
C LEU A 99 -8.53 20.60 7.43
N LYS A 100 -7.87 21.12 6.39
CA LYS A 100 -7.70 22.57 6.18
C LYS A 100 -9.05 23.24 5.94
N ARG A 101 -9.96 22.59 5.21
CA ARG A 101 -11.34 23.07 5.00
C ARG A 101 -12.14 23.03 6.30
N ALA A 102 -12.01 21.97 7.10
CA ALA A 102 -12.69 21.83 8.39
C ALA A 102 -12.09 22.70 9.52
N ALA A 103 -10.80 23.01 9.46
CA ALA A 103 -10.10 23.84 10.45
C ALA A 103 -10.48 25.32 10.38
N VAL A 104 -11.21 25.75 9.33
CA VAL A 104 -11.94 27.03 9.33
C VAL A 104 -12.93 27.09 10.50
N GLU A 105 -13.35 25.94 11.05
CA GLU A 105 -14.36 25.80 12.10
C GLU A 105 -13.78 25.40 13.48
N THR A 106 -12.60 24.77 13.57
CA THR A 106 -12.00 24.31 14.85
C THR A 106 -10.49 24.56 14.91
N ARG A 107 -10.07 25.53 15.75
CA ARG A 107 -8.73 26.14 15.75
C ARG A 107 -7.61 25.35 16.46
N GLY A 108 -7.90 24.22 17.11
CA GLY A 108 -6.95 23.51 17.98
C GLY A 108 -6.44 22.14 17.51
N GLY A 109 -7.13 21.47 16.59
CA GLY A 109 -6.88 20.04 16.27
C GLY A 109 -6.00 19.76 15.06
N PHE A 110 -5.63 20.78 14.28
CA PHE A 110 -4.99 20.59 12.98
C PHE A 110 -3.57 20.00 13.08
N ALA A 111 -2.75 20.50 14.01
CA ALA A 111 -1.38 20.02 14.19
C ALA A 111 -1.34 18.55 14.65
N ALA A 112 -2.23 18.16 15.57
CA ALA A 112 -2.33 16.77 16.04
C ALA A 112 -2.82 15.82 14.94
N ALA A 113 -3.78 16.25 14.11
CA ALA A 113 -4.28 15.46 12.99
C ALA A 113 -3.23 15.30 11.87
N VAL A 114 -2.48 16.36 11.56
CA VAL A 114 -1.34 16.29 10.63
C VAL A 114 -0.24 15.39 11.18
N ALA A 115 0.11 15.53 12.47
CA ALA A 115 1.07 14.65 13.12
C ALA A 115 0.65 13.18 13.04
N GLY A 116 -0.64 12.87 13.24
CA GLY A 116 -1.17 11.51 13.07
C GLY A 116 -1.04 10.98 11.65
N ILE A 117 -1.26 11.81 10.63
CA ILE A 117 -1.07 11.41 9.22
C ILE A 117 0.41 11.12 8.95
N VAL A 118 1.30 12.01 9.38
CA VAL A 118 2.75 11.85 9.19
C VAL A 118 3.28 10.63 9.93
N LEU A 119 2.83 10.40 11.17
CA LEU A 119 3.25 9.26 11.99
C LEU A 119 2.92 7.92 11.30
N VAL A 120 1.82 7.85 10.56
CA VAL A 120 1.42 6.63 9.83
C VAL A 120 2.09 6.55 8.46
N SER A 121 2.21 7.65 7.72
CA SER A 121 2.77 7.64 6.37
C SER A 121 4.28 7.46 6.34
N LEU A 122 5.00 8.07 7.28
CA LEU A 122 6.46 8.09 7.31
C LEU A 122 7.10 6.69 7.41
N PRO A 123 6.67 5.77 8.30
CA PRO A 123 7.25 4.42 8.34
C PRO A 123 6.96 3.63 7.06
N ILE A 124 5.80 3.81 6.44
CA ILE A 124 5.46 3.16 5.17
C ILE A 124 6.40 3.64 4.06
N LEU A 125 6.58 4.96 3.94
CA LEU A 125 7.49 5.56 2.96
C LEU A 125 8.94 5.14 3.17
N ALA A 126 9.40 5.13 4.44
CA ALA A 126 10.75 4.69 4.78
C ALA A 126 10.98 3.21 4.40
N PHE A 127 10.00 2.35 4.66
CA PHE A 127 10.09 0.93 4.34
C PHE A 127 10.06 0.68 2.83
N CYS A 128 9.18 1.36 2.09
CA CYS A 128 9.15 1.32 0.63
C CYS A 128 10.48 1.79 0.03
N ALA A 129 11.05 2.90 0.54
CA ALA A 129 12.33 3.41 0.08
C ALA A 129 13.48 2.41 0.33
N ALA A 130 13.54 1.84 1.53
CA ALA A 130 14.54 0.82 1.87
C ALA A 130 14.39 -0.44 1.02
N THR A 131 13.15 -0.83 0.71
CA THR A 131 12.84 -1.94 -0.19
C THR A 131 13.35 -1.65 -1.61
N ILE A 132 13.05 -0.48 -2.17
CA ILE A 132 13.48 -0.10 -3.53
C ILE A 132 15.01 -0.10 -3.63
N VAL A 133 15.70 0.46 -2.63
CA VAL A 133 17.17 0.44 -2.58
C VAL A 133 17.70 -0.99 -2.53
N THR A 134 17.07 -1.86 -1.74
CA THR A 134 17.43 -3.28 -1.65
C THR A 134 17.19 -4.01 -2.98
N LEU A 135 16.06 -3.79 -3.65
CA LEU A 135 15.75 -4.43 -4.93
C LEU A 135 16.66 -3.98 -6.07
N ARG A 136 17.19 -2.75 -6.00
CA ARG A 136 18.13 -2.21 -6.99
C ARG A 136 19.58 -2.62 -6.74
N SER A 137 19.90 -3.29 -5.63
CA SER A 137 21.28 -3.72 -5.36
C SER A 137 21.70 -4.86 -6.28
N ASP A 138 23.00 -4.91 -6.61
CA ASP A 138 23.55 -6.00 -7.43
C ASP A 138 23.39 -7.37 -6.75
N SER A 139 23.44 -7.40 -5.41
CA SER A 139 23.20 -8.61 -4.63
C SER A 139 21.79 -9.16 -4.80
N ALA A 140 20.76 -8.30 -4.85
CA ALA A 140 19.38 -8.72 -5.07
C ALA A 140 19.15 -9.19 -6.51
N ARG A 141 19.78 -8.52 -7.48
CA ARG A 141 19.72 -8.92 -8.89
C ARG A 141 20.37 -10.29 -9.11
N GLN A 142 21.52 -10.55 -8.50
CA GLN A 142 22.18 -11.85 -8.57
C GLN A 142 21.37 -12.95 -7.88
N ALA A 143 20.80 -12.67 -6.71
CA ALA A 143 20.00 -13.64 -5.96
C ALA A 143 18.68 -14.03 -6.66
N LEU A 144 18.15 -13.15 -7.52
CA LEU A 144 16.89 -13.36 -8.25
C LEU A 144 17.07 -13.68 -9.74
N ALA A 145 18.31 -13.72 -10.23
CA ALA A 145 18.65 -14.10 -11.60
C ALA A 145 18.86 -15.62 -11.79
N GLY A 146 18.75 -16.41 -10.70
CA GLY A 146 18.90 -17.87 -10.67
C GLY A 146 17.64 -18.64 -11.06
#